data_AF-A0A3A4V0T2-F1
#
_entry.id   AF-A0A3A4V0T2-F1
#
_cell.length_a   1.000
_cell.length_b   1.000
_cell.length_c   1.000
_cell.angle_alpha   90.00
_cell.angle_beta   90.00
_cell.angle_gamma   90.00
#
_symmetry.space_group_name_H-M   'P 1'
#
loop_
_entity.id
_entity.type
_entity.pdbx_description
1 polymer ?
#
loop_
_entity_poly.entity_id
_entity_poly.type
_entity_poly.pdbx_seq_one_letter_code
_entity_poly.pdbx_strand_id
1 'polypeptide(L)'
;MSERFLNRFIPEKQCVPGLPCTENVTYRASYSYVEYLLWKWKGQNGVVNLNSLQEARVLDLGCGTVENGIKFRGSSTPCFCHITALAGAYTVGVDSQKPLHGEAKWFNFAQADLVDIILNKGLQNIPAIKGKTFDIITAKCLLGDLIDPNILFRLHRLGIDSEDFEQSLLSQTRDLLDLDGIIAINSRCFRQEGSDLIETF
;
A
#
# COMPACT_ATOMS: atom_id res chain seq x y z
N MET A 1 5.68 13.47 20.94
CA MET A 1 4.36 12.80 20.88
C MET A 1 4.43 11.57 21.79
N SER A 2 3.54 11.47 22.79
CA SER A 2 3.70 10.56 23.93
C SER A 2 3.19 9.15 23.65
N GLU A 3 3.85 8.14 24.23
CA GLU A 3 3.51 6.70 24.19
C GLU A 3 2.03 6.39 24.49
N ARG A 4 1.33 7.30 25.18
CA ARG A 4 -0.11 7.18 25.50
C ARG A 4 -1.02 7.19 24.27
N PHE A 5 -0.59 7.72 23.12
CA PHE A 5 -1.41 7.74 21.90
C PHE A 5 -1.43 6.40 21.18
N LEU A 6 -0.33 5.64 21.22
CA LEU A 6 -0.21 4.30 20.63
C LEU A 6 -1.08 3.26 21.35
N ASN A 7 -1.19 3.34 22.68
CA ASN A 7 -1.96 2.39 23.50
C ASN A 7 -3.49 2.59 23.43
N ARG A 8 -3.98 3.65 22.78
CA ARG A 8 -5.44 3.90 22.64
C ARG A 8 -6.06 3.22 21.42
N PHE A 9 -5.28 2.96 20.38
CA PHE A 9 -5.77 2.37 19.12
C PHE A 9 -5.26 0.95 18.90
N ILE A 10 -4.21 0.55 19.60
CA ILE A 10 -3.90 -0.86 19.85
C ILE A 10 -4.45 -1.12 21.25
N PRO A 11 -5.62 -1.76 21.41
CA PRO A 11 -6.03 -2.22 22.72
C PRO A 11 -4.88 -3.08 23.22
N GLU A 12 -4.27 -2.69 24.34
CA GLU A 12 -3.32 -3.52 25.05
C GLU A 12 -3.96 -4.92 25.15
N LYS A 13 -3.45 -5.87 24.35
CA LYS A 13 -3.92 -7.27 24.29
C LYS A 13 -5.28 -7.54 23.63
N GLN A 14 -5.66 -6.87 22.54
CA GLN A 14 -6.61 -7.53 21.62
C GLN A 14 -5.84 -8.43 20.65
N CYS A 15 -5.74 -9.70 21.05
CA CYS A 15 -5.61 -10.81 20.13
C CYS A 15 -6.70 -10.66 19.05
N VAL A 16 -6.33 -10.24 17.84
CA VAL A 16 -7.24 -10.24 16.71
C VAL A 16 -7.59 -11.72 16.45
N PRO A 17 -8.87 -12.12 16.50
CA PRO A 17 -9.25 -13.53 16.34
C PRO A 17 -8.72 -14.09 15.01
N GLY A 18 -7.80 -15.05 15.09
CA GLY A 18 -7.15 -15.68 13.93
C GLY A 18 -5.71 -15.26 13.65
N LEU A 19 -5.15 -14.27 14.37
CA LEU A 19 -3.73 -13.93 14.29
C LEU A 19 -2.97 -14.41 15.54
N PRO A 20 -1.76 -14.98 15.40
CA PRO A 20 -0.96 -15.37 16.54
C PRO A 20 -0.57 -14.12 17.33
N CYS A 21 -0.91 -14.11 18.63
CA CYS A 21 -0.55 -13.05 19.56
C CYS A 21 0.93 -13.21 19.91
N THR A 22 1.82 -12.82 19.01
CA THR A 22 3.24 -12.76 19.30
C THR A 22 3.55 -11.44 19.98
N GLU A 23 4.02 -11.50 21.21
CA GLU A 23 4.53 -10.36 21.94
C GLU A 23 5.67 -9.72 21.11
N ASN A 24 5.58 -8.41 20.84
CA ASN A 24 6.55 -7.60 20.08
C ASN A 24 6.47 -7.62 18.53
N VAL A 25 5.28 -7.70 17.96
CA VAL A 25 5.09 -7.32 16.55
C VAL A 25 5.40 -5.84 16.34
N THR A 26 6.29 -5.53 15.41
CA THR A 26 6.75 -4.18 15.04
C THR A 26 5.66 -3.39 14.29
N TYR A 27 4.49 -3.17 14.90
CA TYR A 27 3.45 -2.26 14.38
C TYR A 27 3.99 -0.85 14.06
N ARG A 28 5.06 -0.43 14.76
CA ARG A 28 5.68 0.89 14.66
C ARG A 28 6.13 1.27 13.24
N ALA A 29 6.68 0.32 12.46
CA ALA A 29 7.28 0.63 11.16
C ALA A 29 6.23 0.88 10.05
N SER A 30 5.15 0.09 10.00
CA SER A 30 4.04 0.41 9.09
C SER A 30 3.26 1.62 9.56
N TYR A 31 3.15 1.85 10.87
CA TYR A 31 2.49 3.06 11.37
C TYR A 31 3.23 4.32 10.97
N SER A 32 4.57 4.36 11.07
CA SER A 32 5.36 5.51 10.58
C SER A 32 5.21 5.72 9.07
N TYR A 33 5.04 4.65 8.29
CA TYR A 33 4.75 4.78 6.85
C TYR A 33 3.34 5.31 6.58
N VAL A 34 2.34 4.83 7.32
CA VAL A 34 0.96 5.36 7.24
C VAL A 34 0.91 6.82 7.65
N GLU A 35 1.57 7.19 8.74
CA GLU A 35 1.67 8.57 9.21
C GLU A 35 2.35 9.47 8.19
N TYR A 36 3.44 9.00 7.58
CA TYR A 36 4.11 9.69 6.47
C TYR A 36 3.16 9.92 5.29
N LEU A 37 2.43 8.89 4.85
CA LEU A 37 1.49 9.03 3.73
C LEU A 37 0.32 9.95 4.07
N LEU A 38 -0.20 9.87 5.29
CA LEU A 38 -1.25 10.77 5.76
C LEU A 38 -0.78 12.22 5.82
N TRP A 39 0.46 12.45 6.28
CA TRP A 39 1.07 13.77 6.28
C TRP A 39 1.25 14.31 4.86
N LYS A 40 1.70 13.45 3.92
CA LYS A 40 1.81 13.80 2.49
C LYS A 40 0.47 14.09 1.84
N TRP A 41 -0.58 13.37 2.21
CA TRP A 41 -1.91 13.56 1.65
C TRP A 41 -2.61 14.80 2.22
N LYS A 42 -2.69 14.92 3.56
CA LYS A 42 -3.38 16.04 4.23
C LYS A 42 -2.56 17.34 4.31
N GLY A 43 -1.25 17.27 4.08
CA GLY A 43 -0.34 18.42 4.14
C GLY A 43 0.11 18.79 5.56
N GLN A 44 1.05 19.74 5.64
CA GLN A 44 1.82 20.09 6.84
C GLN A 44 1.01 20.64 8.04
N ASN A 45 -0.24 21.04 7.81
CA ASN A 45 -1.10 21.66 8.83
C ASN A 45 -2.17 20.70 9.40
N GLY A 46 -2.19 19.43 8.96
CA GLY A 46 -3.17 18.45 9.40
C GLY A 46 -2.72 17.69 10.66
N VAL A 47 -3.64 17.48 11.60
CA VAL A 47 -3.45 16.44 12.62
C VAL A 47 -3.51 15.09 11.92
N VAL A 48 -2.38 14.37 11.89
CA VAL A 48 -2.30 13.01 11.35
C VAL A 48 -3.10 12.09 12.27
N ASN A 49 -4.27 11.65 11.81
CA ASN A 49 -5.16 10.74 12.51
C ASN A 49 -5.71 9.72 11.52
N LEU A 50 -5.75 8.44 11.91
CA LEU A 50 -6.33 7.37 11.12
C LEU A 50 -7.81 7.64 10.77
N ASN A 51 -8.56 8.36 11.59
CA ASN A 51 -9.94 8.75 11.27
C ASN A 51 -10.04 9.56 9.97
N SER A 52 -8.95 10.21 9.54
CA SER A 52 -8.90 10.90 8.24
C SER A 52 -9.02 9.95 7.04
N LEU A 53 -8.90 8.64 7.25
CA LEU A 53 -9.03 7.60 6.22
C LEU A 53 -10.45 7.06 6.06
N GLN A 54 -11.40 7.40 6.95
CA GLN A 54 -12.72 6.76 7.01
C GLN A 54 -13.54 6.87 5.71
N GLU A 55 -13.22 7.83 4.84
CA GLU A 55 -13.85 8.01 3.53
C GLU A 55 -12.85 7.94 2.37
N ALA A 56 -11.58 7.64 2.67
CA ALA A 56 -10.55 7.52 1.65
C ALA A 56 -10.72 6.23 0.85
N ARG A 57 -10.40 6.29 -0.44
CA ARG A 57 -10.21 5.14 -1.32
C ARG A 57 -8.73 4.90 -1.48
N VAL A 58 -8.31 3.71 -1.08
CA VAL A 58 -6.90 3.32 -1.02
C VAL A 58 -6.64 2.14 -1.95
N LEU A 59 -5.57 2.23 -2.74
CA LEU A 59 -5.04 1.13 -3.53
C LEU A 59 -3.63 0.77 -3.04
N ASP A 60 -3.43 -0.48 -2.65
CA ASP A 60 -2.13 -1.02 -2.19
C ASP A 60 -1.66 -2.10 -3.17
N LEU A 61 -0.65 -1.77 -3.99
CA LEU A 61 -0.07 -2.64 -5.01
C LEU A 61 1.14 -3.38 -4.45
N GLY A 62 1.13 -4.71 -4.53
CA GLY A 62 2.14 -5.55 -3.88
C GLY A 62 1.91 -5.56 -2.37
N CYS A 63 0.63 -5.55 -1.97
CA CYS A 63 0.24 -5.37 -0.58
C CYS A 63 0.77 -6.48 0.35
N GLY A 64 1.18 -7.61 -0.23
CA GLY A 64 1.66 -8.77 0.50
C GLY A 64 0.58 -9.40 1.37
N THR A 65 1.04 -10.23 2.30
CA THR A 65 0.24 -10.88 3.33
C THR A 65 0.95 -10.70 4.68
N VAL A 66 0.25 -10.83 5.81
CA VAL A 66 0.92 -10.76 7.13
C VAL A 66 1.99 -11.85 7.24
N GLU A 67 1.74 -13.02 6.66
CA GLU A 67 2.71 -14.13 6.64
C GLU A 67 3.96 -13.80 5.82
N ASN A 68 3.84 -13.07 4.70
CA ASN A 68 5.01 -12.61 3.95
C ASN A 68 5.82 -11.57 4.74
N GLY A 69 5.15 -10.72 5.51
CA GLY A 69 5.83 -9.87 6.50
C GLY A 69 6.66 -10.72 7.48
N ILE A 70 6.07 -11.79 8.02
CA ILE A 70 6.75 -12.69 8.96
C ILE A 70 7.92 -13.43 8.28
N LYS A 71 7.69 -14.04 7.12
CA LYS A 71 8.66 -14.88 6.42
C LYS A 71 9.85 -14.11 5.86
N PHE A 72 9.62 -12.93 5.27
CA PHE A 72 10.66 -12.16 4.59
C PHE A 72 11.27 -11.06 5.46
N ARG A 73 10.54 -10.55 6.46
CA ARG A 73 10.97 -9.39 7.26
C ARG A 73 11.03 -9.67 8.77
N GLY A 74 10.76 -10.91 9.18
CA GLY A 74 10.72 -11.29 10.60
C GLY A 74 9.67 -10.51 11.40
N SER A 75 8.64 -9.98 10.73
CA SER A 75 7.68 -9.08 11.35
C SER A 75 6.27 -9.28 10.82
N SER A 76 5.32 -9.59 11.70
CA SER A 76 3.88 -9.63 11.41
C SER A 76 3.25 -8.25 11.25
N THR A 77 4.02 -7.29 10.73
CA THR A 77 3.49 -5.93 10.53
C THR A 77 2.33 -6.00 9.54
N PRO A 78 1.15 -5.45 9.87
CA PRO A 78 0.06 -5.39 8.92
C PRO A 78 0.49 -4.62 7.66
N CYS A 79 0.10 -5.14 6.49
CA CYS A 79 0.16 -4.38 5.23
C CYS A 79 -0.56 -3.04 5.41
N PHE A 80 -0.18 -2.05 4.60
CA PHE A 80 -0.85 -0.75 4.56
C PHE A 80 -2.36 -0.94 4.30
N CYS A 81 -2.73 -1.93 3.48
CA CYS A 81 -4.09 -2.33 3.25
C CYS A 81 -4.91 -2.68 4.51
N HIS A 82 -4.31 -3.39 5.47
CA HIS A 82 -4.99 -3.76 6.72
C HIS A 82 -5.26 -2.55 7.60
N ILE A 83 -4.27 -1.66 7.73
CA ILE A 83 -4.38 -0.47 8.60
C ILE A 83 -5.46 0.47 8.06
N THR A 84 -5.45 0.71 6.74
CA THR A 84 -6.42 1.61 6.09
C THR A 84 -7.83 1.06 6.15
N ALA A 85 -8.01 -0.24 5.92
CA ALA A 85 -9.31 -0.88 6.03
C ALA A 85 -9.86 -0.86 7.46
N LEU A 86 -9.03 -1.13 8.47
CA LEU A 86 -9.43 -1.02 9.89
C LEU A 86 -9.78 0.41 10.29
N ALA A 87 -9.21 1.41 9.63
CA ALA A 87 -9.55 2.82 9.80
C ALA A 87 -10.85 3.24 9.05
N GLY A 88 -11.50 2.32 8.36
CA GLY A 88 -12.77 2.54 7.66
C GLY A 88 -12.64 2.93 6.19
N ALA A 89 -11.43 2.98 5.64
CA ALA A 89 -11.22 3.29 4.23
C ALA A 89 -11.82 2.23 3.28
N TYR A 90 -12.22 2.67 2.09
CA TYR A 90 -12.43 1.74 0.98
C TYR A 90 -11.06 1.29 0.45
N THR A 91 -10.60 0.14 0.89
CA THR A 91 -9.27 -0.38 0.52
C THR A 91 -9.36 -1.50 -0.51
N VAL A 92 -8.55 -1.39 -1.56
CA VAL A 92 -8.23 -2.46 -2.51
C VAL A 92 -6.77 -2.84 -2.35
N GLY A 93 -6.50 -4.13 -2.11
CA GLY A 93 -5.14 -4.67 -2.07
C GLY A 93 -4.92 -5.61 -3.25
N VAL A 94 -3.79 -5.49 -3.94
CA VAL A 94 -3.44 -6.32 -5.09
C VAL A 94 -2.12 -7.03 -4.82
N ASP A 95 -2.12 -8.36 -4.95
CA ASP A 95 -0.90 -9.15 -4.89
C ASP A 95 -1.01 -10.43 -5.73
N SER A 96 0.13 -11.00 -6.12
CA SER A 96 0.19 -12.30 -6.78
C SER A 96 -0.15 -13.45 -5.83
N GLN A 97 0.14 -13.26 -4.54
CA GLN A 97 -0.07 -14.26 -3.50
C GLN A 97 -1.39 -14.01 -2.78
N LYS A 98 -2.21 -15.06 -2.71
CA LYS A 98 -3.49 -14.97 -2.01
C LYS A 98 -3.25 -14.79 -0.49
N PRO A 99 -3.95 -13.86 0.17
CA PRO A 99 -3.93 -13.74 1.62
C PRO A 99 -4.38 -15.04 2.29
N LEU A 100 -3.85 -15.29 3.48
CA LEU A 100 -4.28 -16.43 4.29
C LEU A 100 -5.75 -16.31 4.69
N HIS A 101 -6.34 -17.44 5.09
CA HIS A 101 -7.74 -17.56 5.47
C HIS A 101 -8.15 -16.46 6.47
N GLY A 102 -9.02 -15.56 6.04
CA GLY A 102 -9.65 -14.55 6.89
C GLY A 102 -9.11 -13.13 6.76
N GLU A 103 -7.98 -12.87 6.10
CA GLU A 103 -7.50 -11.49 5.85
C GLU A 103 -8.29 -10.81 4.74
N ALA A 104 -8.64 -11.56 3.69
CA ALA A 104 -9.42 -11.08 2.55
C ALA A 104 -10.83 -10.56 2.92
N LYS A 105 -11.29 -10.78 4.16
CA LYS A 105 -12.58 -10.26 4.64
C LYS A 105 -12.50 -8.80 5.10
N TRP A 106 -11.29 -8.27 5.31
CA TRP A 106 -11.10 -6.92 5.85
C TRP A 106 -11.03 -5.86 4.74
N PHE A 107 -10.63 -6.22 3.53
CA PHE A 107 -10.50 -5.30 2.40
C PHE A 107 -10.77 -6.02 1.07
N ASN A 108 -10.92 -5.27 -0.02
CA ASN A 108 -11.16 -5.84 -1.34
C ASN A 108 -9.84 -6.37 -1.92
N PHE A 109 -9.58 -7.67 -1.77
CA PHE A 109 -8.39 -8.29 -2.35
C PHE A 109 -8.58 -8.69 -3.82
N ALA A 110 -7.61 -8.36 -4.67
CA ALA A 110 -7.52 -8.87 -6.03
C ALA A 110 -6.20 -9.63 -6.23
N GLN A 111 -6.31 -10.91 -6.60
CA GLN A 111 -5.13 -11.70 -6.96
C GLN A 111 -4.69 -11.34 -8.38
N ALA A 112 -3.49 -10.79 -8.54
CA ALA A 112 -2.95 -10.46 -9.85
C ALA A 112 -1.42 -10.47 -9.87
N ASP A 113 -0.86 -10.91 -10.99
CA ASP A 113 0.55 -10.77 -11.27
C ASP A 113 0.85 -9.33 -11.72
N LEU A 114 1.36 -8.50 -10.82
CA LEU A 114 1.56 -7.07 -11.09
C LEU A 114 2.55 -6.82 -12.23
N VAL A 115 3.57 -7.67 -12.42
CA VAL A 115 4.51 -7.49 -13.53
C VAL A 115 3.79 -7.68 -14.86
N ASP A 116 3.01 -8.76 -15.00
CA ASP A 116 2.24 -9.02 -16.22
C ASP A 116 1.13 -7.97 -16.43
N ILE A 117 0.44 -7.56 -15.35
CA ILE A 117 -0.62 -6.56 -15.44
C ILE A 117 -0.06 -5.23 -15.93
N ILE A 118 1.00 -4.72 -15.31
CA ILE A 118 1.58 -3.41 -15.64
C ILE A 118 2.13 -3.42 -17.06
N LEU A 119 2.76 -4.51 -17.50
CA LEU A 119 3.36 -4.55 -18.84
C LEU A 119 2.36 -4.77 -19.96
N ASN A 120 1.32 -5.58 -19.74
CA ASN A 120 0.53 -6.12 -20.85
C ASN A 120 -0.97 -5.84 -20.77
N LYS A 121 -1.53 -5.63 -19.57
CA LYS A 121 -2.99 -5.62 -19.38
C LYS A 121 -3.54 -4.30 -18.87
N GLY A 122 -2.76 -3.51 -18.13
CA GLY A 122 -3.22 -2.29 -17.48
C GLY A 122 -3.91 -2.54 -16.13
N LEU A 123 -3.54 -1.77 -15.10
CA LEU A 123 -4.15 -1.82 -13.77
C LEU A 123 -5.67 -1.61 -13.79
N GLN A 124 -6.17 -0.74 -14.67
CA GLN A 124 -7.59 -0.43 -14.86
C GLN A 124 -8.45 -1.65 -15.24
N ASN A 125 -7.82 -2.74 -15.71
CA ASN A 125 -8.50 -3.96 -16.10
C ASN A 125 -8.61 -4.99 -14.95
N ILE A 126 -8.02 -4.74 -13.78
CA ILE A 126 -8.27 -5.56 -12.59
C ILE A 126 -9.73 -5.33 -12.14
N PRO A 127 -10.56 -6.37 -11.96
CA PRO A 127 -11.98 -6.20 -11.63
C PRO A 127 -12.26 -5.35 -10.38
N ALA A 128 -11.42 -5.47 -9.35
CA ALA A 128 -11.53 -4.66 -8.14
C ALA A 128 -11.24 -3.17 -8.40
N ILE A 129 -10.41 -2.84 -9.40
CA ILE A 129 -9.98 -1.47 -9.74
C ILE A 129 -10.88 -0.85 -10.81
N LYS A 130 -11.42 -1.65 -11.73
CA LYS A 130 -12.16 -1.17 -12.91
C LYS A 130 -13.21 -0.13 -12.55
N GLY A 131 -13.10 1.03 -13.23
CA GLY A 131 -14.03 2.17 -13.10
C GLY A 131 -13.93 2.95 -11.79
N LYS A 132 -12.81 2.84 -11.05
CA LYS A 132 -12.60 3.51 -9.76
C LYS A 132 -11.39 4.44 -9.83
N THR A 133 -11.45 5.49 -9.03
CA THR A 133 -10.32 6.35 -8.69
C THR A 133 -10.00 6.23 -7.20
N PHE A 134 -8.77 6.59 -6.83
CA PHE A 134 -8.23 6.42 -5.48
C PHE A 134 -7.59 7.73 -4.99
N ASP A 135 -7.75 8.00 -3.71
CA ASP A 135 -7.15 9.17 -3.06
C ASP A 135 -5.68 8.89 -2.70
N ILE A 136 -5.37 7.62 -2.39
CA ILE A 136 -4.02 7.17 -2.05
C ILE A 136 -3.71 5.87 -2.81
N ILE A 137 -2.63 5.88 -3.57
CA ILE A 137 -2.08 4.67 -4.20
C ILE A 137 -0.69 4.42 -3.63
N THR A 138 -0.39 3.19 -3.22
CA THR A 138 0.95 2.80 -2.77
C THR A 138 1.45 1.57 -3.52
N ALA A 139 2.76 1.49 -3.73
CA ALA A 139 3.45 0.36 -4.35
C ALA A 139 4.77 0.07 -3.63
N LYS A 140 4.69 -0.20 -2.33
CA LYS A 140 5.87 -0.40 -1.48
C LYS A 140 6.55 -1.73 -1.81
N CYS A 141 7.86 -1.67 -2.04
CA CYS A 141 8.71 -2.81 -2.39
C CYS A 141 8.41 -3.49 -3.74
N LEU A 142 7.59 -2.85 -4.57
CA LEU A 142 7.39 -3.24 -5.96
C LEU A 142 8.55 -2.74 -6.85
N LEU A 143 9.18 -1.62 -6.48
CA LEU A 143 10.21 -0.91 -7.25
C LEU A 143 11.30 -0.29 -6.35
N GLY A 144 12.20 0.52 -6.91
CA GLY A 144 13.18 1.37 -6.19
C GLY A 144 14.18 0.60 -5.30
N ASP A 145 14.71 1.30 -4.28
CA ASP A 145 15.78 0.78 -3.39
C ASP A 145 15.38 -0.46 -2.58
N LEU A 146 14.08 -0.78 -2.53
CA LEU A 146 13.52 -1.91 -1.80
C LEU A 146 12.76 -2.88 -2.71
N ILE A 147 13.08 -2.92 -4.00
CA ILE A 147 12.45 -3.83 -4.96
C ILE A 147 12.59 -5.29 -4.52
N ASP A 148 11.49 -6.05 -4.62
CA ASP A 148 11.53 -7.51 -4.43
C ASP A 148 12.52 -8.14 -5.44
N PRO A 149 13.54 -8.89 -4.98
CA PRO A 149 14.51 -9.52 -5.87
C PRO A 149 13.88 -10.41 -6.95
N ASN A 150 12.72 -11.02 -6.69
CA ASN A 150 12.01 -11.85 -7.67
C ASN A 150 11.42 -11.00 -8.80
N ILE A 151 10.96 -9.80 -8.50
CA ILE A 151 10.48 -8.84 -9.50
C ILE A 151 11.67 -8.37 -10.33
N LEU A 152 12.76 -7.93 -9.69
CA LEU A 152 13.97 -7.49 -10.38
C LEU A 152 14.54 -8.56 -11.31
N PHE A 153 14.69 -9.79 -10.82
CA PHE A 153 15.17 -10.92 -11.63
C PHE A 153 14.26 -11.20 -12.82
N ARG A 154 12.94 -11.09 -12.62
CA ARG A 154 11.97 -11.30 -13.68
C ARG A 154 12.03 -10.20 -14.74
N LEU A 155 12.12 -8.92 -14.35
CA LEU A 155 12.30 -7.81 -15.29
C LEU A 155 13.56 -8.01 -16.14
N HIS A 156 14.68 -8.35 -15.50
CA HIS A 156 15.93 -8.66 -16.19
C HIS A 156 15.77 -9.81 -17.20
N ARG A 157 15.09 -10.90 -16.83
CA ARG A 157 14.82 -12.03 -17.76
C ARG A 157 13.94 -11.65 -18.94
N LEU A 158 13.06 -10.66 -18.78
CA LEU A 158 12.22 -10.14 -19.85
C LEU A 158 12.95 -9.09 -20.69
N GLY A 159 14.16 -8.68 -20.31
CA GLY A 159 14.90 -7.61 -20.98
C GLY A 159 14.27 -6.23 -20.76
N ILE A 160 13.58 -6.04 -19.63
CA ILE A 160 12.87 -4.81 -19.30
C ILE A 160 13.66 -4.06 -18.25
N ASP A 161 13.93 -2.79 -18.51
CA ASP A 161 14.58 -1.89 -17.56
C ASP A 161 13.63 -1.56 -16.39
N SER A 162 14.18 -1.46 -15.17
CA SER A 162 13.38 -1.13 -13.98
C SER A 162 12.78 0.27 -14.04
N GLU A 163 13.47 1.23 -14.68
CA GLU A 163 12.97 2.58 -14.88
C GLU A 163 11.78 2.58 -15.85
N ASP A 164 11.88 1.83 -16.96
CA ASP A 164 10.77 1.67 -17.92
C ASP A 164 9.53 1.04 -17.27
N PHE A 165 9.75 0.04 -16.40
CA PHE A 165 8.67 -0.57 -15.63
C PHE A 165 8.05 0.42 -14.63
N GLU A 166 8.88 1.23 -13.97
CA GLU A 166 8.40 2.30 -13.07
C GLU A 166 7.58 3.35 -13.81
N GLN A 167 8.04 3.82 -14.98
CA GLN A 167 7.29 4.77 -15.80
C GLN A 167 5.95 4.19 -16.24
N SER A 168 5.92 2.90 -16.60
CA SER A 168 4.69 2.20 -16.94
C SER A 168 3.71 2.14 -15.76
N LEU A 169 4.23 1.86 -14.55
CA LEU A 169 3.43 1.89 -13.32
C LEU A 169 2.89 3.29 -13.04
N LEU A 170 3.75 4.31 -13.04
CA LEU A 170 3.38 5.71 -12.77
C LEU A 170 2.33 6.22 -13.74
N SER A 171 2.48 5.91 -15.03
CA SER A 171 1.50 6.31 -16.02
C SER A 171 0.13 5.70 -15.76
N GLN A 172 0.07 4.42 -15.37
CA GLN A 172 -1.20 3.75 -15.09
C GLN A 172 -1.82 4.18 -13.75
N THR A 173 -1.01 4.43 -12.72
CA THR A 173 -1.52 4.88 -11.43
C THR A 173 -2.02 6.31 -11.48
N ARG A 174 -1.44 7.17 -12.34
CA ARG A 174 -1.97 8.51 -12.63
C ARG A 174 -3.43 8.47 -13.09
N ASP A 175 -3.75 7.57 -14.01
CA ASP A 175 -5.11 7.46 -14.58
C ASP A 175 -6.13 6.92 -13.56
N LEU A 176 -5.64 6.36 -12.45
CA LEU A 176 -6.44 5.84 -11.33
C LEU A 176 -6.48 6.79 -10.14
N LEU A 177 -5.74 7.89 -10.17
CA LEU A 177 -5.66 8.82 -9.05
C LEU A 177 -6.79 9.83 -9.13
N ASP A 178 -7.43 10.12 -8.00
CA ASP A 178 -8.40 11.20 -7.92
C ASP A 178 -7.71 12.57 -7.79
N LEU A 179 -8.48 13.65 -7.99
CA LEU A 179 -8.01 15.01 -7.79
C LEU A 179 -7.39 15.16 -6.38
N ASP A 180 -6.21 15.78 -6.30
CA ASP A 180 -5.40 15.93 -5.07
C ASP A 180 -4.92 14.63 -4.43
N GLY A 181 -5.09 13.50 -5.11
CA GLY A 181 -4.58 12.22 -4.65
C GLY A 181 -3.05 12.15 -4.64
N ILE A 182 -2.53 11.17 -3.92
CA ILE A 182 -1.09 10.90 -3.84
C ILE A 182 -0.75 9.47 -4.28
N ILE A 183 0.43 9.33 -4.89
CA ILE A 183 1.05 8.05 -5.22
C ILE A 183 2.33 7.92 -4.40
N ALA A 184 2.52 6.80 -3.71
CA ALA A 184 3.74 6.52 -2.97
C ALA A 184 4.42 5.24 -3.43
N ILE A 185 5.60 5.38 -4.02
CA ILE A 185 6.44 4.28 -4.47
C ILE A 185 7.70 4.29 -3.62
N ASN A 186 7.76 3.39 -2.64
CA ASN A 186 8.79 3.35 -1.59
C ASN A 186 8.94 4.67 -0.84
N SER A 187 10.11 5.30 -0.95
CA SER A 187 10.50 6.57 -0.33
C SER A 187 10.06 7.79 -1.13
N ARG A 188 9.54 7.60 -2.35
CA ARG A 188 9.12 8.67 -3.25
C ARG A 188 7.61 8.84 -3.19
N CYS A 189 7.16 10.08 -3.15
CA CYS A 189 5.75 10.43 -3.09
C CYS A 189 5.44 11.46 -4.17
N PHE A 190 4.42 11.20 -4.97
CA PHE A 190 3.96 12.07 -6.04
C PHE A 190 2.57 12.59 -5.68
N ARG A 191 2.28 13.82 -6.05
CA ARG A 191 0.95 14.41 -5.98
C ARG A 191 0.50 14.76 -7.39
N GLN A 192 -0.78 14.55 -7.68
CA GLN A 192 -1.35 15.04 -8.92
C GLN A 192 -1.66 16.53 -8.82
N GLU A 193 -1.11 17.30 -9.76
CA GLU A 193 -1.40 18.71 -9.95
C GLU A 193 -1.86 18.92 -11.38
N GLY A 194 -3.19 18.97 -11.59
CA GLY A 194 -3.78 19.01 -12.92
C GLY A 194 -3.53 17.70 -13.71
N SER A 195 -2.84 17.81 -14.86
CA SER A 195 -2.46 16.67 -15.70
C SER A 195 -1.13 16.01 -15.31
N ASP A 196 -0.38 16.64 -14.42
CA ASP A 196 1.01 16.29 -14.15
C ASP A 196 1.14 15.62 -12.78
N LEU A 197 2.13 14.73 -12.66
CA LEU A 197 2.56 14.17 -11.38
C LEU A 197 3.81 14.92 -10.92
N ILE A 198 3.73 15.54 -9.75
CA ILE A 198 4.86 16.26 -9.16
C ILE A 198 5.40 15.43 -7.99
N GLU A 199 6.69 15.13 -8.04
CA GLU A 199 7.38 14.48 -6.93
C GLU A 199 7.53 15.45 -5.75
N THR A 200 7.17 14.99 -4.56
CA THR A 200 7.11 15.78 -3.32
C THR A 200 8.12 15.26 -2.31
N PHE A 201 9.00 16.14 -1.80
CA PHE A 201 10.04 15.84 -0.81
C PHE A 201 9.48 15.64 0.60
#